data_AF-E3GJX4-F1
#
_entry.id   AF-E3GJX4-F1
#
_cell.length_a   1.000
_cell.length_b   1.000
_cell.length_c   1.000
_cell.angle_alpha   90.00
_cell.angle_beta   90.00
_cell.angle_gamma   90.00
#
_symmetry.space_group_name_H-M   'P 1'
#
loop_
_entity.id
_entity.type
_entity.pdbx_description
1 polymer ?
#
loop_
_entity_poly.entity_id
_entity_poly.type
_entity_poly.pdbx_seq_one_letter_code
_entity_poly.pdbx_strand_id
1 'polypeptide(L)'
;MDTNEKIKIVGTNIQEKANLIWNVANSLFGAYKPHEYGLVILPMVVIKRFHDCLLPTREKVLATYEKVKQLAVKDGFLRTASGYRFYNTSQYTFERLKADPENIKTNFEAYINGFSDNVIDILANMGFFTQIERMADAGVLYQVISDFTADNADMNPEKISAIDMGYVFENLVQCFSESYDEEAGAHFTSRDIIYLMCDLLTMNADFSGEDAPAKTVYDMAMGTSQMLTCMEERVHALDKEAEIICYGQEINPFTFGIAKADMLIRGGDPENMQFGDTLNADKFKGYTFDYIISNPPFGIDWKREAADVEKEHKLGDAGRFGVGLPQKSDGQMLFLLNGIAKLKDTGRMAIIQNGSSLFTGDAGSGPSEIRRYIIENDWLDAIVQLPNDSFYNTGIATYIWIVSKNKPETHRERILLIDASKCCEARRRPIGNKRVDITESCRNLITQAYSEYRSAIFTKTLEDKKTVLTCKSKVLDAISLGYNKITVESPALDDDGNPIVKKGKPVADTSKRDTESVPLDEDVDAYFAREVLPYRPGAWIDKSKTKVGYEIPFTRTFYEYEELEPAADIAKRIAAREKVLMEKLQALFGNGGEQNE
;
A
#
# COMPACT_ATOMS: atom_id res chain seq x y z
N MET A 1 -25.96 -6.36 7.05
CA MET A 1 -25.77 -5.41 5.93
C MET A 1 -24.66 -5.96 5.08
N ASP A 2 -24.98 -6.25 3.81
CA ASP A 2 -23.97 -6.62 2.83
C ASP A 2 -22.98 -5.45 2.63
N THR A 3 -21.73 -5.74 2.27
CA THR A 3 -20.67 -4.75 2.02
C THR A 3 -21.13 -3.68 1.02
N ASN A 4 -21.93 -4.06 0.01
CA ASN A 4 -22.47 -3.15 -0.99
C ASN A 4 -23.53 -2.18 -0.43
N GLU A 5 -24.33 -2.60 0.57
CA GLU A 5 -25.27 -1.70 1.26
C GLU A 5 -24.54 -0.69 2.14
N LYS A 6 -23.44 -1.09 2.80
CA LYS A 6 -22.57 -0.18 3.57
C LYS A 6 -21.99 0.89 2.66
N ILE A 7 -21.44 0.49 1.51
CA ILE A 7 -20.90 1.42 0.49
C ILE A 7 -21.97 2.43 0.03
N LYS A 8 -23.24 2.03 -0.09
CA LYS A 8 -24.33 2.92 -0.53
C LYS A 8 -24.73 3.95 0.54
N ILE A 9 -24.88 3.56 1.81
CA ILE A 9 -25.19 4.47 2.92
C ILE A 9 -24.02 5.44 3.16
N VAL A 10 -22.79 4.91 3.14
CA VAL A 10 -21.57 5.70 3.16
C VAL A 10 -21.56 6.71 2.01
N GLY A 11 -21.96 6.33 0.80
CA GLY A 11 -22.05 7.25 -0.35
C GLY A 11 -23.02 8.42 -0.13
N THR A 12 -24.15 8.19 0.53
CA THR A 12 -25.09 9.28 0.91
C THR A 12 -24.48 10.21 1.96
N ASN A 13 -23.89 9.66 3.02
CA ASN A 13 -23.22 10.44 4.05
C ASN A 13 -22.04 11.25 3.47
N ILE A 14 -21.24 10.63 2.61
CA ILE A 14 -20.15 11.30 1.87
C ILE A 14 -20.68 12.46 1.04
N GLN A 15 -21.78 12.29 0.31
CA GLN A 15 -22.34 13.35 -0.53
C GLN A 15 -22.89 14.52 0.29
N GLU A 16 -23.51 14.27 1.43
CA GLU A 16 -23.96 15.33 2.35
C GLU A 16 -22.78 16.08 2.98
N LYS A 17 -21.71 15.37 3.34
CA LYS A 17 -20.47 15.98 3.85
C LYS A 17 -19.68 16.70 2.76
N ALA A 18 -19.75 16.26 1.50
CA ALA A 18 -19.19 16.98 0.36
C ALA A 18 -19.73 18.41 0.26
N ASN A 19 -21.03 18.62 0.51
CA ASN A 19 -21.61 19.97 0.51
C ASN A 19 -21.07 20.85 1.65
N LEU A 20 -20.85 20.27 2.85
CA LEU A 20 -20.19 20.98 3.94
C LEU A 20 -18.76 21.41 3.55
N ILE A 21 -18.01 20.49 2.94
CA ILE A 21 -16.63 20.73 2.48
C ILE A 21 -16.62 21.88 1.47
N TRP A 22 -17.52 21.86 0.50
CA TRP A 22 -17.68 22.94 -0.48
C TRP A 22 -18.01 24.28 0.18
N ASN A 23 -18.90 24.30 1.17
CA ASN A 23 -19.26 25.53 1.88
C ASN A 23 -18.05 26.13 2.62
N VAL A 24 -17.32 25.31 3.38
CA VAL A 24 -16.12 25.77 4.10
C VAL A 24 -15.03 26.19 3.11
N ALA A 25 -14.84 25.45 2.02
CA ALA A 25 -13.89 25.81 0.97
C ALA A 25 -14.21 27.19 0.35
N ASN A 26 -15.49 27.55 0.20
CA ASN A 26 -15.89 28.89 -0.25
C ASN A 26 -15.51 29.97 0.77
N SER A 27 -15.71 29.70 2.06
CA SER A 27 -15.34 30.61 3.16
C SER A 27 -13.82 30.84 3.25
N LEU A 28 -13.00 29.86 2.83
CA LEU A 28 -11.54 29.96 2.79
C LEU A 28 -10.99 30.65 1.54
N PHE A 29 -11.84 30.95 0.55
CA PHE A 29 -11.43 31.57 -0.71
C PHE A 29 -10.75 32.93 -0.46
N GLY A 30 -9.59 33.13 -1.09
CA GLY A 30 -8.78 34.33 -0.96
C GLY A 30 -7.79 34.30 0.21
N ALA A 31 -8.15 33.69 1.34
CA ALA A 31 -7.25 33.48 2.48
C ALA A 31 -6.31 32.27 2.28
N TYR A 32 -6.77 31.28 1.53
CA TYR A 32 -6.06 30.04 1.22
C TYR A 32 -6.10 29.75 -0.28
N LYS A 33 -5.06 29.08 -0.78
CA LYS A 33 -5.12 28.46 -2.10
C LYS A 33 -5.94 27.16 -2.02
N PRO A 34 -6.58 26.71 -3.12
CA PRO A 34 -7.41 25.50 -3.11
C PRO A 34 -6.74 24.25 -2.52
N HIS A 35 -5.45 24.06 -2.75
CA HIS A 35 -4.69 22.94 -2.19
C HIS A 35 -4.42 23.03 -0.69
N GLU A 36 -4.51 24.23 -0.10
CA GLU A 36 -4.31 24.45 1.33
C GLU A 36 -5.60 24.26 2.13
N TYR A 37 -6.77 24.14 1.47
CA TYR A 37 -8.06 23.99 2.18
C TYR A 37 -8.10 22.77 3.10
N GLY A 38 -7.41 21.69 2.71
CA GLY A 38 -7.28 20.48 3.53
C GLY A 38 -6.63 20.72 4.90
N LEU A 39 -5.73 21.72 5.01
CA LEU A 39 -5.06 22.07 6.26
C LEU A 39 -6.03 22.63 7.31
N VAL A 40 -7.19 23.12 6.90
CA VAL A 40 -8.23 23.64 7.78
C VAL A 40 -9.37 22.64 7.93
N ILE A 41 -9.88 22.14 6.80
CA ILE A 41 -11.11 21.34 6.79
C ILE A 41 -10.92 20.01 7.52
N LEU A 42 -9.79 19.31 7.32
CA LEU A 42 -9.55 18.02 7.97
C LEU A 42 -9.44 18.13 9.50
N PRO A 43 -8.62 19.03 10.09
CA PRO A 43 -8.62 19.21 11.54
C PRO A 43 -9.98 19.65 12.09
N MET A 44 -10.72 20.52 11.39
CA MET A 44 -12.04 20.95 11.84
C MET A 44 -13.06 19.81 11.84
N VAL A 45 -12.99 18.90 10.87
CA VAL A 45 -13.81 17.67 10.86
C VAL A 45 -13.46 16.78 12.06
N VAL A 46 -12.16 16.60 12.37
CA VAL A 46 -11.71 15.85 13.57
C VAL A 46 -12.27 16.50 14.85
N ILE A 47 -12.12 17.81 14.99
CA ILE A 47 -12.62 18.58 16.15
C ILE A 47 -14.13 18.46 16.27
N LYS A 48 -14.87 18.58 15.15
CA LYS A 48 -16.32 18.46 15.12
C LYS A 48 -16.77 17.06 15.54
N ARG A 49 -16.10 16.01 15.07
CA ARG A 49 -16.40 14.64 15.50
C ARG A 49 -16.18 14.46 17.01
N PHE A 50 -15.05 14.93 17.55
CA PHE A 50 -14.81 14.86 19.00
C PHE A 50 -15.82 15.69 19.78
N HIS A 51 -16.19 16.87 19.29
CA HIS A 51 -17.23 17.71 19.87
C HIS A 51 -18.53 16.92 20.01
N ASP A 52 -19.02 16.33 18.92
CA ASP A 52 -20.32 15.67 18.88
C ASP A 52 -20.34 14.39 19.71
N CYS A 53 -19.23 13.65 19.78
CA CYS A 53 -19.08 12.51 20.69
C CYS A 53 -19.24 12.93 22.16
N LEU A 54 -18.68 14.09 22.53
CA LEU A 54 -18.65 14.56 23.92
C LEU A 54 -19.91 15.32 24.35
N LEU A 55 -20.73 15.83 23.42
CA LEU A 55 -21.93 16.60 23.73
C LEU A 55 -22.84 15.94 24.78
N PRO A 56 -23.18 14.62 24.68
CA PRO A 56 -24.05 13.97 25.65
C PRO A 56 -23.46 13.87 27.06
N THR A 57 -22.13 13.82 27.19
CA THR A 57 -21.43 13.63 28.48
C THR A 57 -20.74 14.89 29.01
N ARG A 58 -20.83 16.00 28.28
CA ARG A 58 -20.15 17.27 28.58
C ARG A 58 -20.41 17.78 30.00
N GLU A 59 -21.67 17.88 30.42
CA GLU A 59 -22.00 18.38 31.77
C GLU A 59 -21.42 17.48 32.88
N LYS A 60 -21.40 16.16 32.66
CA LYS A 60 -20.79 15.20 33.58
C LYS A 60 -19.26 15.40 33.64
N VAL A 61 -18.61 15.64 32.49
CA VAL A 61 -17.16 15.93 32.42
C VAL A 61 -16.84 17.23 33.16
N LEU A 62 -17.59 18.31 32.93
CA LEU A 62 -17.36 19.60 33.60
C LEU A 62 -17.58 19.51 35.12
N ALA A 63 -18.67 18.88 35.56
CA ALA A 63 -18.92 18.66 36.98
C ALA A 63 -17.85 17.79 37.63
N THR A 64 -17.28 16.82 36.90
CA THR A 64 -16.15 16.00 37.37
C THR A 64 -14.88 16.83 37.43
N TYR A 65 -14.57 17.61 36.39
CA TYR A 65 -13.41 18.49 36.33
C TYR A 65 -13.37 19.45 37.50
N GLU A 66 -14.47 20.10 37.85
CA GLU A 66 -14.53 21.01 39.00
C GLU A 66 -14.14 20.33 40.32
N LYS A 67 -14.45 19.04 40.49
CA LYS A 67 -14.09 18.24 41.67
C LYS A 67 -12.62 17.81 41.66
N VAL A 68 -12.05 17.55 40.48
CA VAL A 68 -10.72 16.95 40.33
C VAL A 68 -9.64 17.90 39.82
N LYS A 69 -9.95 19.16 39.48
CA LYS A 69 -9.01 20.09 38.82
C LYS A 69 -7.75 20.40 39.61
N GLN A 70 -7.78 20.20 40.94
CA GLN A 70 -6.62 20.37 41.83
C GLN A 70 -5.79 19.09 42.01
N LEU A 71 -6.27 17.94 41.49
CA LEU A 71 -5.55 16.68 41.54
C LEU A 71 -4.56 16.60 40.39
N ALA A 72 -3.37 16.06 40.66
CA ALA A 72 -2.39 15.78 39.61
C ALA A 72 -2.87 14.67 38.65
N VAL A 73 -3.60 13.67 39.18
CA VAL A 73 -4.07 12.49 38.44
C VAL A 73 -5.52 12.62 37.97
N LYS A 74 -5.83 13.68 37.23
CA LYS A 74 -7.20 13.98 36.77
C LYS A 74 -7.66 13.22 35.52
N ASP A 75 -6.73 12.81 34.65
CA ASP A 75 -7.01 12.27 33.31
C ASP A 75 -7.96 11.05 33.34
N GLY A 76 -7.68 10.05 34.18
CA GLY A 76 -8.51 8.84 34.30
C GLY A 76 -9.97 9.15 34.68
N PHE A 77 -10.19 10.06 35.64
CA PHE A 77 -11.54 10.47 36.06
C PHE A 77 -12.31 11.14 34.93
N LEU A 78 -11.63 11.97 34.13
CA LEU A 78 -12.25 12.71 33.03
C LEU A 78 -12.59 11.80 31.85
N ARG A 79 -11.74 10.82 31.53
CA ARG A 79 -12.03 9.77 30.53
C ARG A 79 -13.20 8.88 30.97
N THR A 80 -13.25 8.48 32.24
CA THR A 80 -14.41 7.75 32.78
C THR A 80 -15.69 8.60 32.74
N ALA A 81 -15.57 9.92 32.98
CA ALA A 81 -16.72 10.82 32.90
C ALA A 81 -17.24 10.96 31.46
N SER A 82 -16.34 11.11 30.49
CA SER A 82 -16.70 11.27 29.08
C SER A 82 -17.24 9.99 28.44
N GLY A 83 -16.82 8.81 28.93
CA GLY A 83 -17.09 7.53 28.28
C GLY A 83 -16.16 7.24 27.10
N TYR A 84 -15.14 8.08 26.89
CA TYR A 84 -14.17 7.98 25.80
C TYR A 84 -12.74 8.05 26.34
N ARG A 85 -11.76 7.66 25.53
CA ARG A 85 -10.33 7.86 25.82
C ARG A 85 -9.88 9.32 25.66
N PHE A 86 -10.81 10.25 25.49
CA PHE A 86 -10.60 11.69 25.35
C PHE A 86 -11.73 12.46 26.04
N TYR A 87 -11.51 13.75 26.28
CA TYR A 87 -12.48 14.64 26.91
C TYR A 87 -12.23 16.10 26.51
N ASN A 88 -13.15 16.99 26.87
CA ASN A 88 -12.96 18.43 26.77
C ASN A 88 -13.51 19.12 28.04
N THR A 89 -12.72 19.97 28.68
CA THR A 89 -13.07 20.71 29.91
C THR A 89 -13.47 22.17 29.65
N SER A 90 -13.58 22.58 28.39
CA SER A 90 -13.96 23.93 28.01
C SER A 90 -15.45 24.20 28.25
N GLN A 91 -15.74 25.44 28.64
CA GLN A 91 -17.11 25.92 28.75
C GLN A 91 -17.73 26.24 27.39
N TYR A 92 -16.95 26.28 26.31
CA TYR A 92 -17.46 26.57 24.98
C TYR A 92 -18.03 25.33 24.28
N THR A 93 -18.97 25.58 23.38
CA THR A 93 -19.48 24.67 22.36
C THR A 93 -19.46 25.42 21.04
N PHE A 94 -19.61 24.74 19.89
CA PHE A 94 -19.72 25.42 18.60
C PHE A 94 -20.83 26.50 18.61
N GLU A 95 -21.98 26.20 19.22
CA GLU A 95 -23.06 27.18 19.38
C GLU A 95 -22.69 28.37 20.28
N ARG A 96 -21.97 28.13 21.39
CA ARG A 96 -21.51 29.22 22.28
C ARG A 96 -20.43 30.08 21.62
N LEU A 97 -19.57 29.49 20.80
CA LEU A 97 -18.56 30.21 20.01
C LEU A 97 -19.23 31.12 18.99
N LYS A 98 -20.22 30.60 18.27
CA LYS A 98 -21.01 31.34 17.29
C LYS A 98 -21.77 32.53 17.91
N ALA A 99 -22.19 32.42 19.16
CA ALA A 99 -22.91 33.47 19.87
C ALA A 99 -22.04 34.69 20.28
N ASP A 100 -20.71 34.60 20.19
CA ASP A 100 -19.78 35.68 20.58
C ASP A 100 -18.70 35.90 19.48
N PRO A 101 -19.10 36.48 18.32
CA PRO A 101 -18.20 36.71 17.19
C PRO A 101 -17.05 37.66 17.51
N GLU A 102 -17.23 38.62 18.42
CA GLU A 102 -16.22 39.62 18.75
C GLU A 102 -14.98 39.00 19.43
N ASN A 103 -15.16 37.93 20.19
CA ASN A 103 -14.09 37.23 20.92
C ASN A 103 -13.77 35.85 20.32
N ILE A 104 -14.16 35.61 19.06
CA ILE A 104 -14.14 34.27 18.45
C ILE A 104 -12.78 33.58 18.54
N LYS A 105 -11.67 34.30 18.31
CA LYS A 105 -10.32 33.75 18.37
C LYS A 105 -9.98 33.24 19.77
N THR A 106 -10.05 34.13 20.76
CA THR A 106 -9.75 33.81 22.17
C THR A 106 -10.65 32.69 22.70
N ASN A 107 -11.94 32.74 22.37
CA ASN A 107 -12.90 31.73 22.79
C ASN A 107 -12.62 30.36 22.15
N PHE A 108 -12.24 30.34 20.86
CA PHE A 108 -11.92 29.09 20.15
C PHE A 108 -10.60 28.49 20.66
N GLU A 109 -9.58 29.31 20.93
CA GLU A 109 -8.35 28.83 21.57
C GLU A 109 -8.63 28.22 22.95
N ALA A 110 -9.47 28.86 23.76
CA ALA A 110 -9.90 28.30 25.04
C ALA A 110 -10.75 27.02 24.88
N TYR A 111 -11.48 26.87 23.77
CA TYR A 111 -12.17 25.63 23.41
C TYR A 111 -11.20 24.50 23.06
N ILE A 112 -10.22 24.78 22.20
CA ILE A 112 -9.21 23.81 21.77
C ILE A 112 -8.34 23.38 22.95
N ASN A 113 -7.86 24.32 23.75
CA ASN A 113 -7.03 24.05 24.94
C ASN A 113 -7.77 23.29 26.06
N GLY A 114 -9.09 23.15 25.96
CA GLY A 114 -9.88 22.33 26.86
C GLY A 114 -9.82 20.83 26.56
N PHE A 115 -9.37 20.43 25.37
CA PHE A 115 -9.26 19.02 25.01
C PHE A 115 -8.15 18.30 25.80
N SER A 116 -8.26 16.97 25.90
CA SER A 116 -7.22 16.10 26.47
C SER A 116 -5.94 16.10 25.64
N ASP A 117 -4.80 15.83 26.28
CA ASP A 117 -3.46 15.95 25.68
C ASP A 117 -3.30 15.13 24.38
N ASN A 118 -3.94 13.97 24.28
CA ASN A 118 -3.93 13.16 23.06
C ASN A 118 -4.62 13.83 21.87
N VAL A 119 -5.68 14.61 22.08
CA VAL A 119 -6.35 15.39 21.05
C VAL A 119 -5.52 16.63 20.69
N ILE A 120 -4.89 17.27 21.68
CA ILE A 120 -3.94 18.37 21.43
C ILE A 120 -2.76 17.91 20.58
N ASP A 121 -2.20 16.73 20.88
CA ASP A 121 -1.12 16.12 20.12
C ASP A 121 -1.53 15.85 18.67
N ILE A 122 -2.74 15.32 18.43
CA ILE A 122 -3.30 15.18 17.08
C ILE A 122 -3.29 16.52 16.34
N LEU A 123 -3.87 17.57 16.94
CA LEU A 123 -3.98 18.89 16.31
C LEU A 123 -2.61 19.56 16.09
N ALA A 124 -1.65 19.31 16.97
CA ALA A 124 -0.28 19.79 16.82
C ALA A 124 0.42 19.14 15.63
N ASN A 125 0.30 17.81 15.48
CA ASN A 125 0.85 17.08 14.35
C ASN A 125 0.20 17.47 13.02
N MET A 126 -1.09 17.83 13.02
CA MET A 126 -1.78 18.41 11.87
C MET A 126 -1.42 19.88 11.62
N GLY A 127 -0.60 20.52 12.46
CA GLY A 127 -0.22 21.92 12.34
C GLY A 127 -1.38 22.90 12.51
N PHE A 128 -2.46 22.52 13.19
CA PHE A 128 -3.71 23.27 13.15
C PHE A 128 -3.66 24.62 13.90
N PHE A 129 -2.83 24.74 14.94
CA PHE A 129 -2.70 25.98 15.71
C PHE A 129 -2.27 27.17 14.85
N THR A 130 -1.39 26.97 13.87
CA THR A 130 -0.99 28.03 12.93
C THR A 130 -2.13 28.40 11.97
N GLN A 131 -3.04 27.46 11.67
CA GLN A 131 -4.20 27.72 10.83
C GLN A 131 -5.27 28.53 11.56
N ILE A 132 -5.41 28.36 12.89
CA ILE A 132 -6.28 29.21 13.71
C ILE A 132 -5.85 30.68 13.60
N GLU A 133 -4.56 30.94 13.78
CA GLU A 133 -3.96 32.28 13.63
C GLU A 133 -4.22 32.84 12.22
N ARG A 134 -3.88 32.08 11.18
CA ARG A 134 -4.08 32.50 9.78
C ARG A 134 -5.54 32.79 9.46
N MET A 135 -6.48 31.96 9.94
CA MET A 135 -7.92 32.19 9.75
C MET A 135 -8.41 33.44 10.49
N ALA A 136 -7.87 33.72 11.68
CA ALA A 136 -8.23 34.90 12.46
C ALA A 136 -7.72 36.18 11.77
N ASP A 137 -6.45 36.20 11.37
CA ASP A 137 -5.83 37.33 10.66
C ASP A 137 -6.52 37.63 9.33
N ALA A 138 -6.96 36.59 8.62
CA ALA A 138 -7.71 36.72 7.38
C ALA A 138 -9.21 37.06 7.58
N GLY A 139 -9.70 37.09 8.81
CA GLY A 139 -11.10 37.40 9.12
C GLY A 139 -12.11 36.30 8.75
N VAL A 140 -11.66 35.07 8.52
CA VAL A 140 -12.51 33.94 8.09
C VAL A 140 -12.82 32.94 9.21
N LEU A 141 -12.13 33.02 10.35
CA LEU A 141 -12.28 32.07 11.47
C LEU A 141 -13.73 31.90 11.95
N TYR A 142 -14.44 33.01 12.17
CA TYR A 142 -15.84 32.98 12.58
C TYR A 142 -16.72 32.25 11.58
N GLN A 143 -16.55 32.56 10.28
CA GLN A 143 -17.35 31.94 9.24
C GLN A 143 -17.11 30.44 9.18
N VAL A 144 -15.83 30.00 9.23
CA VAL A 144 -15.49 28.58 9.26
C VAL A 144 -16.14 27.87 10.46
N ILE A 145 -16.05 28.43 11.67
CA ILE A 145 -16.70 27.83 12.85
C ILE A 145 -18.22 27.79 12.68
N SER A 146 -18.82 28.87 12.14
CA SER A 146 -20.25 28.94 11.85
C SER A 146 -20.70 27.89 10.84
N ASP A 147 -19.90 27.61 9.81
CA ASP A 147 -20.22 26.60 8.79
C ASP A 147 -20.27 25.20 9.42
N PHE A 148 -19.40 24.92 10.40
CA PHE A 148 -19.40 23.67 11.17
C PHE A 148 -20.54 23.58 12.20
N THR A 149 -21.41 24.59 12.34
CA THR A 149 -22.66 24.48 13.12
C THR A 149 -23.88 24.17 12.26
N ALA A 150 -23.73 24.03 10.95
CA ALA A 150 -24.85 23.70 10.07
C ALA A 150 -25.36 22.26 10.32
N ASP A 151 -26.63 21.99 10.02
CA ASP A 151 -27.24 20.66 10.24
C ASP A 151 -26.48 19.55 9.48
N ASN A 152 -25.98 19.84 8.28
CA ASN A 152 -25.17 18.91 7.49
C ASN A 152 -23.75 18.72 8.04
N ALA A 153 -23.33 19.48 9.07
CA ALA A 153 -22.09 19.30 9.82
C ALA A 153 -22.24 18.39 11.05
N ASP A 154 -23.44 17.90 11.34
CA ASP A 154 -23.68 16.99 12.47
C ASP A 154 -22.98 15.63 12.24
N MET A 155 -22.06 15.30 13.14
CA MET A 155 -21.28 14.06 13.18
C MET A 155 -21.53 13.30 14.48
N ASN A 156 -22.75 13.37 15.03
CA ASN A 156 -23.14 12.58 16.19
C ASN A 156 -22.94 11.06 15.95
N PRO A 157 -22.39 10.31 16.92
CA PRO A 157 -22.21 8.85 16.83
C PRO A 157 -23.46 8.05 16.48
N GLU A 158 -24.66 8.53 16.82
CA GLU A 158 -25.94 7.89 16.48
C GLU A 158 -26.30 8.05 15.00
N LYS A 159 -25.81 9.12 14.35
CA LYS A 159 -26.04 9.41 12.92
C LYS A 159 -24.94 8.86 12.03
N ILE A 160 -23.69 8.96 12.49
CA ILE A 160 -22.49 8.54 11.77
C ILE A 160 -21.70 7.62 12.68
N SER A 161 -21.65 6.33 12.34
CA SER A 161 -20.89 5.36 13.12
C SER A 161 -19.39 5.69 13.08
N ALA A 162 -18.59 5.11 14.00
CA ALA A 162 -17.15 5.27 13.96
C ALA A 162 -16.54 4.76 12.64
N ILE A 163 -17.11 3.67 12.12
CA ILE A 163 -16.75 3.10 10.81
C ILE A 163 -17.05 4.11 9.69
N ASP A 164 -18.27 4.65 9.63
CA ASP A 164 -18.68 5.65 8.60
C ASP A 164 -17.79 6.90 8.65
N MET A 165 -17.34 7.29 9.85
CA MET A 165 -16.42 8.41 10.01
C MET A 165 -15.07 8.17 9.34
N GLY A 166 -14.55 6.95 9.40
CA GLY A 166 -13.35 6.53 8.67
C GLY A 166 -13.50 6.74 7.16
N TYR A 167 -14.65 6.40 6.58
CA TYR A 167 -14.95 6.66 5.16
C TYR A 167 -15.02 8.15 4.83
N VAL A 168 -15.57 8.96 5.73
CA VAL A 168 -15.62 10.42 5.56
C VAL A 168 -14.20 11.00 5.53
N PHE A 169 -13.32 10.60 6.45
CA PHE A 169 -11.91 11.02 6.43
C PHE A 169 -11.18 10.58 5.17
N GLU A 170 -11.37 9.33 4.75
CA GLU A 170 -10.83 8.80 3.50
C GLU A 170 -11.25 9.63 2.29
N ASN A 171 -12.54 9.92 2.16
CA ASN A 171 -13.04 10.71 1.05
C ASN A 171 -12.52 12.14 1.06
N LEU A 172 -12.46 12.76 2.24
CA LEU A 172 -11.88 14.09 2.42
C LEU A 172 -10.42 14.15 1.97
N VAL A 173 -9.59 13.23 2.47
CA VAL A 173 -8.17 13.15 2.13
C VAL A 173 -8.02 12.93 0.63
N GLN A 174 -8.80 12.01 0.03
CA GLN A 174 -8.79 11.78 -1.41
C GLN A 174 -9.13 13.05 -2.20
N CYS A 175 -10.19 13.78 -1.84
CA CYS A 175 -10.58 15.01 -2.51
C CYS A 175 -9.50 16.10 -2.44
N PHE A 176 -8.79 16.22 -1.32
CA PHE A 176 -7.69 17.19 -1.20
C PHE A 176 -6.41 16.74 -1.92
N SER A 177 -6.15 15.44 -2.02
CA SER A 177 -5.05 14.93 -2.85
C SER A 177 -5.32 15.14 -4.35
N GLU A 178 -6.55 14.94 -4.81
CA GLU A 178 -6.92 15.15 -6.22
C GLU A 178 -6.87 16.62 -6.66
N SER A 179 -7.10 17.56 -5.74
CA SER A 179 -7.14 18.99 -6.07
C SER A 179 -5.77 19.62 -6.27
N TYR A 180 -4.67 18.90 -5.97
CA TYR A 180 -3.33 19.50 -5.85
C TYR A 180 -2.29 19.05 -6.88
N ASP A 181 -2.55 18.08 -7.76
CA ASP A 181 -1.51 17.54 -8.68
C ASP A 181 -0.23 16.99 -7.98
N GLU A 182 -0.15 17.07 -6.63
CA GLU A 182 0.60 16.12 -5.82
C GLU A 182 0.02 14.73 -6.10
N GLU A 183 0.90 13.75 -6.35
CA GLU A 183 0.59 12.35 -6.66
C GLU A 183 -0.72 11.89 -6.00
N ALA A 184 -1.84 12.01 -6.72
CA ALA A 184 -3.16 11.82 -6.15
C ALA A 184 -3.24 10.42 -5.51
N GLY A 185 -3.31 10.35 -4.17
CA GLY A 185 -3.32 9.08 -3.44
C GLY A 185 -1.95 8.52 -3.00
N ALA A 186 -0.87 9.32 -2.94
CA ALA A 186 0.41 8.91 -2.36
C ALA A 186 0.34 8.38 -0.92
N HIS A 187 -0.74 8.68 -0.19
CA HIS A 187 -0.99 8.23 1.18
C HIS A 187 -2.19 7.28 1.30
N PHE A 188 -2.68 6.73 0.19
CA PHE A 188 -3.96 6.00 0.17
C PHE A 188 -3.93 4.79 -0.75
N THR A 189 -4.49 3.68 -0.28
CA THR A 189 -4.64 2.45 -1.06
C THR A 189 -6.12 2.20 -1.30
N SER A 190 -6.49 1.80 -2.51
CA SER A 190 -7.91 1.59 -2.81
C SER A 190 -8.47 0.41 -2.00
N ARG A 191 -9.68 0.56 -1.44
CA ARG A 191 -10.30 -0.46 -0.58
C ARG A 191 -10.44 -1.81 -1.26
N ASP A 192 -10.62 -1.83 -2.58
CA ASP A 192 -10.69 -3.08 -3.35
C ASP A 192 -9.40 -3.90 -3.24
N ILE A 193 -8.24 -3.23 -3.27
CA ILE A 193 -6.91 -3.82 -3.04
C ILE A 193 -6.75 -4.20 -1.56
N ILE A 194 -7.13 -3.31 -0.63
CA ILE A 194 -6.99 -3.57 0.81
C ILE A 194 -7.79 -4.82 1.21
N TYR A 195 -9.06 -4.92 0.79
CA TYR A 195 -9.86 -6.10 1.11
C TYR A 195 -9.33 -7.37 0.44
N LEU A 196 -8.75 -7.28 -0.76
CA LEU A 196 -8.06 -8.42 -1.35
C LEU A 196 -6.88 -8.88 -0.47
N MET A 197 -6.05 -7.95 0.00
CA MET A 197 -4.95 -8.27 0.93
C MET A 197 -5.48 -8.89 2.24
N CYS A 198 -6.56 -8.34 2.80
CA CYS A 198 -7.20 -8.89 3.99
C CYS A 198 -7.70 -10.32 3.73
N ASP A 199 -8.40 -10.57 2.62
CA ASP A 199 -8.94 -11.88 2.26
C ASP A 199 -7.82 -12.92 2.10
N LEU A 200 -6.69 -12.55 1.48
CA LEU A 200 -5.51 -13.43 1.35
C LEU A 200 -4.87 -13.74 2.72
N LEU A 201 -4.83 -12.77 3.63
CA LEU A 201 -4.29 -12.92 4.99
C LEU A 201 -5.17 -13.75 5.92
N THR A 202 -6.50 -13.67 5.77
CA THR A 202 -7.45 -14.29 6.70
C THR A 202 -8.06 -15.60 6.20
N MET A 203 -7.77 -16.02 4.96
CA MET A 203 -8.39 -17.20 4.33
C MET A 203 -8.41 -18.49 5.17
N ASN A 204 -7.37 -18.75 5.95
CA ASN A 204 -7.26 -19.91 6.84
C ASN A 204 -7.13 -19.50 8.32
N ALA A 205 -7.51 -18.28 8.65
CA ALA A 205 -7.43 -17.78 10.01
C ALA A 205 -8.61 -18.33 10.82
N ASP A 206 -8.27 -18.95 11.95
CA ASP A 206 -9.24 -19.28 12.97
C ASP A 206 -9.23 -18.16 14.03
N PHE A 207 -10.34 -17.44 14.10
CA PHE A 207 -10.58 -16.42 15.11
C PHE A 207 -11.50 -16.93 16.24
N SER A 208 -12.00 -18.17 16.11
CA SER A 208 -13.00 -18.71 17.01
C SER A 208 -12.41 -19.19 18.35
N GLY A 209 -13.19 -19.01 19.41
CA GLY A 209 -12.90 -19.50 20.76
C GLY A 209 -13.09 -18.41 21.82
N GLU A 210 -13.84 -18.73 22.89
CA GLU A 210 -14.08 -17.79 24.02
C GLU A 210 -12.79 -17.30 24.70
N ASP A 211 -11.67 -18.00 24.51
CA ASP A 211 -10.34 -17.67 25.06
C ASP A 211 -9.28 -17.40 23.96
N ALA A 212 -9.68 -17.17 22.71
CA ALA A 212 -8.74 -16.90 21.64
C ALA A 212 -7.96 -15.60 21.93
N PRO A 213 -6.61 -15.62 21.94
CA PRO A 213 -5.83 -14.42 22.27
C PRO A 213 -6.01 -13.36 21.19
N ALA A 214 -6.05 -12.10 21.63
CA ALA A 214 -6.11 -10.95 20.73
C ALA A 214 -5.05 -11.04 19.62
N LYS A 215 -5.49 -10.86 18.37
CA LYS A 215 -4.59 -10.87 17.21
C LYS A 215 -3.98 -9.49 17.01
N THR A 216 -2.71 -9.46 16.66
CA THR A 216 -1.96 -8.21 16.49
C THR A 216 -1.72 -7.95 15.01
N VAL A 217 -2.06 -6.74 14.55
CA VAL A 217 -1.94 -6.31 13.14
C VAL A 217 -1.01 -5.10 13.09
N TYR A 218 -0.05 -5.11 12.17
CA TYR A 218 0.89 -3.99 11.99
C TYR A 218 0.95 -3.47 10.56
N ASP A 219 0.97 -2.15 10.42
CA ASP A 219 1.26 -1.45 9.18
C ASP A 219 2.44 -0.48 9.37
N MET A 220 3.54 -0.76 8.69
CA MET A 220 4.80 -0.03 8.84
C MET A 220 4.87 1.29 8.06
N ALA A 221 3.86 1.58 7.26
CA ALA A 221 3.71 2.82 6.50
C ALA A 221 2.23 3.16 6.44
N MET A 222 1.62 3.33 7.62
CA MET A 222 0.17 3.20 7.81
C MET A 222 -0.66 4.25 7.09
N GLY A 223 -0.06 5.36 6.65
CA GLY A 223 -0.80 6.49 6.10
C GLY A 223 -1.85 6.94 7.11
N THR A 224 -3.10 6.99 6.67
CA THR A 224 -4.26 7.35 7.49
C THR A 224 -4.84 6.18 8.31
N SER A 225 -4.11 5.07 8.44
CA SER A 225 -4.48 3.81 9.11
C SER A 225 -5.58 2.99 8.42
N GLN A 226 -5.93 3.31 7.17
CA GLN A 226 -7.04 2.68 6.47
C GLN A 226 -6.89 1.15 6.34
N MET A 227 -5.68 0.65 6.07
CA MET A 227 -5.44 -0.80 5.98
C MET A 227 -5.72 -1.51 7.29
N LEU A 228 -5.34 -0.91 8.42
CA LEU A 228 -5.61 -1.42 9.76
C LEU A 228 -7.12 -1.46 10.03
N THR A 229 -7.83 -0.39 9.68
CA THR A 229 -9.29 -0.30 9.84
C THR A 229 -10.01 -1.34 8.98
N CYS A 230 -9.63 -1.52 7.71
CA CYS A 230 -10.24 -2.53 6.85
C CYS A 230 -9.93 -3.96 7.29
N MET A 231 -8.74 -4.21 7.85
CA MET A 231 -8.41 -5.51 8.44
C MET A 231 -9.32 -5.81 9.63
N GLU A 232 -9.54 -4.83 10.52
CA GLU A 232 -10.45 -4.97 11.65
C GLU A 232 -11.90 -5.22 11.21
N GLU A 233 -12.40 -4.46 10.23
CA GLU A 233 -13.71 -4.68 9.63
C GLU A 233 -13.84 -6.10 9.04
N ARG A 234 -12.80 -6.58 8.34
CA ARG A 234 -12.81 -7.90 7.70
C ARG A 234 -12.82 -9.02 8.72
N VAL A 235 -12.00 -8.92 9.77
CA VAL A 235 -11.96 -9.94 10.81
C VAL A 235 -13.25 -9.95 11.63
N HIS A 236 -13.81 -8.78 12.00
CA HIS A 236 -15.13 -8.73 12.64
C HIS A 236 -16.27 -9.26 11.77
N ALA A 237 -16.11 -9.25 10.45
CA ALA A 237 -17.06 -9.89 9.53
C ALA A 237 -16.94 -11.42 9.53
N LEU A 238 -15.76 -11.97 9.87
CA LEU A 238 -15.54 -13.41 10.03
C LEU A 238 -15.96 -13.88 11.43
N ASP A 239 -15.59 -13.12 12.47
CA ASP A 239 -15.96 -13.37 13.85
C ASP A 239 -16.13 -12.04 14.60
N LYS A 240 -17.35 -11.77 15.06
CA LYS A 240 -17.71 -10.50 15.73
C LYS A 240 -17.05 -10.31 17.08
N GLU A 241 -16.67 -11.40 17.74
CA GLU A 241 -16.07 -11.36 19.08
C GLU A 241 -14.53 -11.39 19.03
N ALA A 242 -13.95 -11.48 17.82
CA ALA A 242 -12.50 -11.50 17.64
C ALA A 242 -11.86 -10.19 18.11
N GLU A 243 -10.93 -10.28 19.06
CA GLU A 243 -10.18 -9.12 19.53
C GLU A 243 -8.95 -8.87 18.63
N ILE A 244 -8.80 -7.63 18.16
CA ILE A 244 -7.67 -7.21 17.32
C ILE A 244 -7.03 -5.96 17.89
N ILE A 245 -5.70 -5.94 17.88
CA ILE A 245 -4.90 -4.80 18.31
C ILE A 245 -4.05 -4.34 17.14
N CYS A 246 -4.39 -3.17 16.61
CA CYS A 246 -3.73 -2.55 15.48
C CYS A 246 -2.58 -1.64 15.91
N TYR A 247 -1.45 -1.76 15.22
CA TYR A 247 -0.24 -0.96 15.41
C TYR A 247 0.18 -0.36 14.09
N GLY A 248 0.73 0.86 14.11
CA GLY A 248 1.11 1.52 12.89
C GLY A 248 2.17 2.59 13.08
N GLN A 249 2.98 2.80 12.03
CA GLN A 249 4.01 3.82 12.00
C GLN A 249 3.87 4.70 10.75
N GLU A 250 4.00 6.02 10.91
CA GLU A 250 3.87 6.99 9.83
C GLU A 250 4.92 8.12 9.96
N ILE A 251 5.50 8.51 8.83
CA ILE A 251 6.55 9.53 8.75
C ILE A 251 5.98 10.94 8.55
N ASN A 252 4.81 11.07 7.92
CA ASN A 252 4.15 12.35 7.71
C ASN A 252 3.32 12.74 8.95
N PRO A 253 3.62 13.89 9.59
CA PRO A 253 2.95 14.27 10.83
C PRO A 253 1.45 14.54 10.63
N PHE A 254 1.07 15.10 9.48
CA PHE A 254 -0.33 15.39 9.19
C PHE A 254 -1.14 14.10 9.03
N THR A 255 -0.62 13.16 8.24
CA THR A 255 -1.26 11.85 8.02
C THR A 255 -1.28 11.02 9.31
N PHE A 256 -0.21 11.08 10.11
CA PHE A 256 -0.14 10.50 11.45
C PHE A 256 -1.23 11.05 12.37
N GLY A 257 -1.46 12.37 12.38
CA GLY A 257 -2.53 12.99 13.16
C GLY A 257 -3.91 12.43 12.81
N ILE A 258 -4.18 12.19 11.50
CA ILE A 258 -5.42 11.57 11.03
C ILE A 258 -5.53 10.12 11.52
N ALA A 259 -4.47 9.31 11.37
CA ALA A 259 -4.45 7.93 11.84
C ALA A 259 -4.72 7.84 13.36
N LYS A 260 -4.07 8.71 14.14
CA LYS A 260 -4.26 8.78 15.60
C LYS A 260 -5.68 9.22 15.97
N ALA A 261 -6.28 10.15 15.22
CA ALA A 261 -7.68 10.55 15.40
C ALA A 261 -8.66 9.41 15.08
N ASP A 262 -8.48 8.72 13.96
CA ASP A 262 -9.30 7.58 13.55
C ASP A 262 -9.27 6.46 14.60
N MET A 263 -8.07 6.07 15.06
CA MET A 263 -7.89 5.09 16.12
C MET A 263 -8.63 5.47 17.41
N LEU A 264 -8.54 6.75 17.80
CA LEU A 264 -9.20 7.26 19.00
C LEU A 264 -10.73 7.29 18.88
N ILE A 265 -11.25 7.63 17.69
CA ILE A 265 -12.70 7.66 17.39
C ILE A 265 -13.29 6.26 17.42
N ARG A 266 -12.54 5.24 16.98
CA ARG A 266 -12.95 3.84 17.02
C ARG A 266 -12.80 3.21 18.42
N GLY A 267 -12.22 3.94 19.37
CA GLY A 267 -12.07 3.50 20.77
C GLY A 267 -10.79 2.69 21.04
N GLY A 268 -9.92 2.54 20.04
CA GLY A 268 -8.64 1.86 20.16
C GLY A 268 -7.59 2.69 20.93
N ASP A 269 -6.40 2.12 21.06
CA ASP A 269 -5.30 2.79 21.77
C ASP A 269 -4.51 3.70 20.82
N PRO A 270 -4.56 5.04 20.99
CA PRO A 270 -3.83 5.95 20.14
C PRO A 270 -2.30 5.83 20.28
N GLU A 271 -1.80 5.21 21.36
CA GLU A 271 -0.36 4.96 21.54
C GLU A 271 0.16 3.83 20.66
N ASN A 272 -0.71 3.03 20.05
CA ASN A 272 -0.31 2.05 19.05
C ASN A 272 -0.03 2.69 17.68
N MET A 273 -0.38 3.97 17.49
CA MET A 273 -0.02 4.75 16.33
C MET A 273 1.22 5.57 16.67
N GLN A 274 2.32 5.42 15.92
CA GLN A 274 3.60 6.05 16.24
C GLN A 274 4.14 6.91 15.10
N PHE A 275 4.67 8.09 15.44
CA PHE A 275 5.26 9.03 14.49
C PHE A 275 6.76 8.81 14.32
N GLY A 276 7.21 8.59 13.09
CA GLY A 276 8.63 8.52 12.73
C GLY A 276 8.89 7.67 11.49
N ASP A 277 10.08 7.81 10.92
CA ASP A 277 10.51 7.01 9.77
C ASP A 277 10.82 5.57 10.17
N THR A 278 10.17 4.62 9.50
CA THR A 278 10.30 3.18 9.77
C THR A 278 11.72 2.66 9.57
N LEU A 279 12.51 3.23 8.66
CA LEU A 279 13.85 2.73 8.33
C LEU A 279 14.88 3.13 9.39
N ASN A 280 14.88 4.37 9.88
CA ASN A 280 15.88 4.85 10.85
C ASN A 280 15.36 5.04 12.30
N ALA A 281 14.04 5.01 12.53
CA ALA A 281 13.44 5.26 13.84
C ALA A 281 12.38 4.20 14.16
N ASP A 282 12.80 2.94 14.32
CA ASP A 282 11.91 1.82 14.67
C ASP A 282 11.15 2.04 15.99
N LYS A 283 9.83 2.25 15.89
CA LYS A 283 8.97 2.50 17.05
C LYS A 283 8.44 1.21 17.71
N PHE A 284 8.61 0.08 17.04
CA PHE A 284 8.12 -1.22 17.48
C PHE A 284 9.27 -2.22 17.60
N LYS A 285 10.42 -1.76 18.09
CA LYS A 285 11.59 -2.61 18.31
C LYS A 285 11.27 -3.73 19.28
N GLY A 286 11.50 -4.98 18.86
CA GLY A 286 11.23 -6.17 19.66
C GLY A 286 9.78 -6.65 19.65
N TYR A 287 8.87 -5.93 18.98
CA TYR A 287 7.50 -6.38 18.78
C TYR A 287 7.44 -7.39 17.63
N THR A 288 6.50 -8.31 17.74
CA THR A 288 6.15 -9.26 16.67
C THR A 288 4.64 -9.36 16.53
N PHE A 289 4.15 -9.47 15.29
CA PHE A 289 2.74 -9.38 14.95
C PHE A 289 2.22 -10.67 14.30
N ASP A 290 0.93 -10.95 14.47
CA ASP A 290 0.23 -12.06 13.82
C ASP A 290 0.01 -11.76 12.33
N TYR A 291 -0.36 -10.52 12.03
CA TYR A 291 -0.57 -10.03 10.67
C TYR A 291 0.22 -8.76 10.41
N ILE A 292 0.79 -8.65 9.22
CA ILE A 292 1.32 -7.39 8.70
C ILE A 292 0.62 -7.09 7.39
N ILE A 293 0.03 -5.91 7.27
CA ILE A 293 -0.62 -5.43 6.05
C ILE A 293 -0.05 -4.05 5.77
N SER A 294 0.60 -3.87 4.62
CA SER A 294 1.28 -2.59 4.36
C SER A 294 1.45 -2.28 2.87
N ASN A 295 1.37 -1.00 2.53
CA ASN A 295 1.74 -0.45 1.23
C ASN A 295 2.79 0.65 1.42
N PRO A 296 4.07 0.28 1.60
CA PRO A 296 5.15 1.25 1.69
C PRO A 296 5.37 1.97 0.35
N PRO A 297 5.97 3.17 0.37
CA PRO A 297 6.23 3.94 -0.84
C PRO A 297 7.18 3.21 -1.80
N PHE A 298 6.86 3.24 -3.10
CA PHE A 298 7.58 2.47 -4.13
C PHE A 298 8.88 3.14 -4.54
N GLY A 299 9.99 2.40 -4.52
CA GLY A 299 11.24 2.84 -5.14
C GLY A 299 11.79 4.16 -4.58
N ILE A 300 11.49 4.49 -3.33
CA ILE A 300 12.00 5.72 -2.72
C ILE A 300 13.47 5.62 -2.37
N ASP A 301 14.16 6.74 -2.52
CA ASP A 301 15.53 6.90 -2.06
C ASP A 301 15.58 6.90 -0.52
N TRP A 302 16.58 6.21 0.07
CA TRP A 302 16.81 6.13 1.51
C TRP A 302 18.17 6.71 1.92
N LYS A 303 18.71 7.69 1.17
CA LYS A 303 20.02 8.31 1.47
C LYS A 303 20.04 9.01 2.83
N ARG A 304 18.90 9.56 3.27
CA ARG A 304 18.76 10.27 4.54
C ARG A 304 18.86 9.29 5.72
N GLU A 305 18.31 8.10 5.56
CA GLU A 305 18.24 7.01 6.55
C GLU A 305 19.52 6.15 6.52
N ALA A 306 20.36 6.31 5.50
CA ALA A 306 21.42 5.38 5.19
C ALA A 306 22.43 5.16 6.31
N ALA A 307 22.78 6.20 7.08
CA ALA A 307 23.74 6.06 8.17
C ALA A 307 23.25 5.07 9.25
N ASP A 308 21.97 5.15 9.61
CA ASP A 308 21.37 4.28 10.63
C ASP A 308 21.08 2.89 10.07
N VAL A 309 20.59 2.79 8.81
CA VAL A 309 20.35 1.52 8.12
C VAL A 309 21.66 0.74 7.94
N GLU A 310 22.75 1.38 7.51
CA GLU A 310 24.07 0.75 7.36
C GLU A 310 24.67 0.34 8.71
N LYS A 311 24.39 1.10 9.77
CA LYS A 311 24.80 0.73 11.14
C LYS A 311 24.02 -0.49 11.63
N GLU A 312 22.72 -0.55 11.39
CA GLU A 312 21.89 -1.70 11.74
C GLU A 312 22.24 -2.94 10.92
N HIS A 313 22.54 -2.80 9.62
CA HIS A 313 23.01 -3.88 8.77
C HIS A 313 24.26 -4.58 9.34
N LYS A 314 25.20 -3.83 9.92
CA LYS A 314 26.41 -4.37 10.55
C LYS A 314 26.13 -5.23 11.79
N LEU A 315 24.90 -5.22 12.32
CA LEU A 315 24.50 -6.09 13.41
C LEU A 315 24.20 -7.53 12.95
N GLY A 316 24.13 -7.80 11.64
CA GLY A 316 23.77 -9.11 11.12
C GLY A 316 22.37 -9.52 11.58
N ASP A 317 22.23 -10.75 12.05
CA ASP A 317 20.94 -11.34 12.50
C ASP A 317 20.29 -10.60 13.68
N ALA A 318 21.05 -9.79 14.41
CA ALA A 318 20.52 -8.94 15.49
C ALA A 318 19.85 -7.65 14.99
N GLY A 319 19.98 -7.30 13.70
CA GLY A 319 19.35 -6.15 13.07
C GLY A 319 18.35 -6.56 11.98
N ARG A 320 17.42 -5.66 11.62
CA ARG A 320 16.41 -5.91 10.58
C ARG A 320 17.01 -6.09 9.19
N PHE A 321 18.15 -5.45 8.93
CA PHE A 321 18.73 -5.34 7.59
C PHE A 321 19.98 -6.21 7.40
N GLY A 322 20.22 -7.21 8.25
CA GLY A 322 21.46 -7.98 8.27
C GLY A 322 21.79 -8.73 6.97
N VAL A 323 20.77 -9.14 6.20
CA VAL A 323 20.93 -10.02 5.04
C VAL A 323 21.40 -9.31 3.78
N GLY A 324 21.22 -8.00 3.68
CA GLY A 324 21.62 -7.24 2.51
C GLY A 324 20.96 -5.87 2.44
N LEU A 325 21.58 -4.97 1.70
CA LEU A 325 21.07 -3.62 1.46
C LEU A 325 20.81 -3.42 -0.05
N PRO A 326 19.64 -2.90 -0.45
CA PRO A 326 19.39 -2.52 -1.83
C PRO A 326 20.21 -1.27 -2.21
N GLN A 327 20.06 -0.79 -3.45
CA GLN A 327 20.66 0.50 -3.81
C GLN A 327 19.98 1.64 -3.02
N LYS A 328 20.73 2.69 -2.69
CA LYS A 328 20.20 3.86 -1.96
C LYS A 328 19.01 4.55 -2.64
N SER A 329 18.87 4.37 -3.95
CA SER A 329 17.76 4.90 -4.75
C SER A 329 16.49 4.05 -4.71
N ASP A 330 16.50 2.87 -4.07
CA ASP A 330 15.32 2.00 -3.94
C ASP A 330 15.32 1.31 -2.57
N GLY A 331 14.47 1.80 -1.66
CA GLY A 331 14.33 1.30 -0.30
C GLY A 331 13.26 0.23 -0.10
N GLN A 332 12.52 -0.20 -1.13
CA GLN A 332 11.30 -1.00 -0.93
C GLN A 332 11.57 -2.36 -0.23
N MET A 333 12.73 -2.97 -0.52
CA MET A 333 13.12 -4.25 0.09
C MET A 333 13.52 -4.10 1.56
N LEU A 334 13.85 -2.88 2.02
CA LEU A 334 14.07 -2.63 3.45
C LEU A 334 12.75 -2.70 4.23
N PHE A 335 11.64 -2.23 3.67
CA PHE A 335 10.31 -2.41 4.28
C PHE A 335 9.92 -3.89 4.33
N LEU A 336 10.19 -4.66 3.27
CA LEU A 336 10.00 -6.11 3.27
C LEU A 336 10.76 -6.79 4.42
N LEU A 337 12.04 -6.44 4.62
CA LEU A 337 12.84 -6.93 5.74
C LEU A 337 12.33 -6.49 7.11
N ASN A 338 11.88 -5.23 7.25
CA ASN A 338 11.27 -4.74 8.50
C ASN A 338 10.03 -5.56 8.87
N GLY A 339 9.19 -5.87 7.88
CA GLY A 339 8.03 -6.75 8.07
C GLY A 339 8.43 -8.15 8.54
N ILE A 340 9.38 -8.79 7.84
CA ILE A 340 9.85 -10.14 8.20
C ILE A 340 10.43 -10.21 9.61
N ALA A 341 11.21 -9.21 10.01
CA ALA A 341 11.79 -9.13 11.35
C ALA A 341 10.72 -8.99 12.45
N LYS A 342 9.53 -8.49 12.10
CA LYS A 342 8.40 -8.26 13.02
C LYS A 342 7.26 -9.26 12.84
N LEU A 343 7.42 -10.29 12.02
CA LEU A 343 6.45 -11.40 11.96
C LEU A 343 6.71 -12.39 13.09
N LYS A 344 5.65 -12.77 13.81
CA LYS A 344 5.67 -13.99 14.65
C LYS A 344 5.99 -15.22 13.80
N ASP A 345 6.44 -16.29 14.41
CA ASP A 345 6.72 -17.56 13.70
C ASP A 345 5.46 -18.16 13.05
N THR A 346 4.28 -17.85 13.58
CA THR A 346 2.98 -18.20 12.98
C THR A 346 2.39 -17.08 12.12
N GLY A 347 3.11 -15.97 11.95
CA GLY A 347 2.61 -14.74 11.36
C GLY A 347 2.57 -14.77 9.84
N ARG A 348 1.69 -13.94 9.28
CA ARG A 348 1.52 -13.74 7.84
C ARG A 348 1.58 -12.27 7.47
N MET A 349 2.15 -11.95 6.31
CA MET A 349 2.26 -10.59 5.80
C MET A 349 1.74 -10.50 4.37
N ALA A 350 1.00 -9.44 4.08
CA ALA A 350 0.69 -8.97 2.74
C ALA A 350 1.33 -7.60 2.57
N ILE A 351 2.28 -7.47 1.66
CA ILE A 351 2.98 -6.21 1.40
C ILE A 351 2.96 -5.89 -0.09
N ILE A 352 2.63 -4.65 -0.44
CA ILE A 352 2.68 -4.20 -1.83
C ILE A 352 4.13 -3.89 -2.22
N GLN A 353 4.51 -4.30 -3.42
CA GLN A 353 5.79 -4.03 -4.06
C GLN A 353 5.58 -3.66 -5.53
N ASN A 354 6.56 -3.00 -6.15
CA ASN A 354 6.57 -2.85 -7.61
C ASN A 354 7.43 -3.96 -8.27
N GLY A 355 7.62 -3.86 -9.59
CA GLY A 355 8.39 -4.86 -10.34
C GLY A 355 9.87 -4.99 -9.96
N SER A 356 10.55 -3.95 -9.45
CA SER A 356 12.01 -4.03 -9.21
C SER A 356 12.38 -5.06 -8.13
N SER A 357 11.52 -5.28 -7.13
CA SER A 357 11.74 -6.30 -6.09
C SER A 357 11.87 -7.73 -6.66
N LEU A 358 11.29 -8.01 -7.83
CA LEU A 358 11.29 -9.35 -8.43
C LEU A 358 12.63 -9.74 -9.04
N PHE A 359 13.40 -8.79 -9.59
CA PHE A 359 14.56 -9.11 -10.44
C PHE A 359 15.77 -8.18 -10.29
N THR A 360 15.64 -7.02 -9.62
CA THR A 360 16.77 -6.09 -9.50
C THR A 360 17.88 -6.70 -8.66
N GLY A 361 19.14 -6.44 -9.05
CA GLY A 361 20.34 -6.89 -8.33
C GLY A 361 20.90 -8.20 -8.87
N ASP A 362 22.23 -8.20 -9.08
CA ASP A 362 22.98 -9.34 -9.57
C ASP A 362 23.22 -10.40 -8.48
N ALA A 363 23.70 -11.59 -8.84
CA ALA A 363 24.08 -12.65 -7.89
C ALA A 363 25.06 -12.14 -6.80
N GLY A 364 24.76 -12.44 -5.54
CA GLY A 364 25.50 -11.95 -4.37
C GLY A 364 25.35 -10.45 -4.06
N SER A 365 24.43 -9.73 -4.72
CA SER A 365 24.06 -8.36 -4.34
C SER A 365 22.95 -8.35 -3.29
N GLY A 366 22.82 -7.26 -2.53
CA GLY A 366 21.81 -7.15 -1.46
C GLY A 366 20.39 -7.53 -1.89
N PRO A 367 19.83 -7.00 -2.99
CA PRO A 367 18.51 -7.41 -3.46
C PRO A 367 18.37 -8.91 -3.75
N SER A 368 19.42 -9.52 -4.32
CA SER A 368 19.46 -10.95 -4.63
C SER A 368 19.52 -11.78 -3.34
N GLU A 369 20.33 -11.36 -2.37
CA GLU A 369 20.43 -12.01 -1.06
C GLU A 369 19.15 -11.85 -0.22
N ILE A 370 18.42 -10.74 -0.36
CA ILE A 370 17.11 -10.58 0.30
C ILE A 370 16.09 -11.57 -0.30
N ARG A 371 16.02 -11.72 -1.63
CA ARG A 371 15.15 -12.73 -2.25
C ARG A 371 15.55 -14.14 -1.82
N ARG A 372 16.85 -14.45 -1.88
CA ARG A 372 17.42 -15.71 -1.39
C ARG A 372 16.97 -16.00 0.03
N TYR A 373 17.13 -15.04 0.94
CA TYR A 373 16.78 -15.20 2.34
C TYR A 373 15.32 -15.60 2.54
N ILE A 374 14.39 -14.96 1.85
CA ILE A 374 12.95 -15.24 2.01
C ILE A 374 12.56 -16.57 1.35
N ILE A 375 13.19 -16.92 0.23
CA ILE A 375 12.91 -18.14 -0.52
C ILE A 375 13.52 -19.37 0.16
N GLU A 376 14.79 -19.31 0.59
CA GLU A 376 15.48 -20.43 1.25
C GLU A 376 14.97 -20.72 2.67
N ASN A 377 14.41 -19.71 3.36
CA ASN A 377 13.68 -19.95 4.61
C ASN A 377 12.24 -20.44 4.38
N ASP A 378 11.83 -20.65 3.12
CA ASP A 378 10.49 -21.09 2.73
C ASP A 378 9.37 -20.17 3.28
N TRP A 379 9.59 -18.86 3.27
CA TRP A 379 8.61 -17.89 3.79
C TRP A 379 7.78 -17.21 2.69
N LEU A 380 8.30 -17.06 1.48
CA LEU A 380 7.56 -16.46 0.36
C LEU A 380 6.52 -17.44 -0.16
N ASP A 381 5.24 -17.22 0.13
CA ASP A 381 4.15 -18.17 -0.16
C ASP A 381 3.50 -17.92 -1.51
N ALA A 382 3.20 -16.66 -1.83
CA ALA A 382 2.64 -16.29 -3.11
C ALA A 382 2.98 -14.85 -3.52
N ILE A 383 2.93 -14.58 -4.82
CA ILE A 383 2.99 -13.24 -5.38
C ILE A 383 1.82 -13.05 -6.33
N VAL A 384 1.03 -12.00 -6.10
CA VAL A 384 -0.14 -11.66 -6.92
C VAL A 384 0.14 -10.38 -7.70
N GLN A 385 0.26 -10.46 -9.02
CA GLN A 385 0.30 -9.28 -9.89
C GLN A 385 -1.12 -8.69 -9.99
N LEU A 386 -1.25 -7.43 -9.60
CA LEU A 386 -2.50 -6.67 -9.72
C LEU A 386 -2.70 -6.11 -11.14
N PRO A 387 -3.94 -5.78 -11.51
CA PRO A 387 -4.22 -4.99 -12.72
C PRO A 387 -3.43 -3.68 -12.73
N ASN A 388 -2.94 -3.30 -13.91
CA ASN A 388 -2.44 -1.94 -14.13
C ASN A 388 -3.56 -0.93 -13.88
N ASP A 389 -3.19 0.31 -13.58
CA ASP A 389 -4.16 1.40 -13.31
C ASP A 389 -5.15 1.06 -12.18
N SER A 390 -4.73 0.23 -11.22
CA SER A 390 -5.53 -0.11 -10.02
C SER A 390 -5.31 0.87 -8.87
N PHE A 391 -4.19 1.62 -8.89
CA PHE A 391 -3.82 2.63 -7.90
C PHE A 391 -4.16 4.05 -8.37
N TYR A 392 -4.36 4.97 -7.43
CA TYR A 392 -4.71 6.36 -7.71
C TYR A 392 -3.55 7.20 -8.23
N ASN A 393 -2.32 6.89 -7.81
CA ASN A 393 -1.13 7.68 -8.12
C ASN A 393 -0.28 7.08 -9.24
N THR A 394 -0.51 5.83 -9.65
CA THR A 394 0.34 5.16 -10.64
C THR A 394 -0.43 4.16 -11.51
N GLY A 395 -0.02 4.06 -12.77
CA GLY A 395 -0.51 3.07 -13.74
C GLY A 395 0.38 1.81 -13.85
N ILE A 396 1.46 1.72 -13.06
CA ILE A 396 2.39 0.59 -13.13
C ILE A 396 1.77 -0.71 -12.63
N ALA A 397 2.36 -1.83 -13.04
CA ALA A 397 2.08 -3.13 -12.42
C ALA A 397 2.62 -3.16 -10.98
N THR A 398 1.77 -3.59 -10.06
CA THR A 398 2.09 -3.75 -8.64
C THR A 398 1.81 -5.18 -8.21
N TYR A 399 2.43 -5.60 -7.12
CA TYR A 399 2.44 -6.99 -6.67
C TYR A 399 2.13 -7.06 -5.19
N ILE A 400 1.17 -7.89 -4.80
CA ILE A 400 0.99 -8.30 -3.40
C ILE A 400 1.94 -9.47 -3.15
N TRP A 401 2.90 -9.29 -2.24
CA TRP A 401 3.73 -10.36 -1.73
C TRP A 401 3.10 -10.93 -0.47
N ILE A 402 2.81 -12.24 -0.50
CA ILE A 402 2.32 -12.99 0.64
C ILE A 402 3.49 -13.74 1.26
N VAL A 403 3.85 -13.37 2.48
CA VAL A 403 4.90 -14.02 3.28
C VAL A 403 4.25 -14.72 4.45
N SER A 404 4.60 -15.97 4.71
CA SER A 404 4.12 -16.76 5.84
C SER A 404 5.29 -17.47 6.49
N LYS A 405 5.52 -17.25 7.79
CA LYS A 405 6.52 -18.04 8.55
C LYS A 405 6.03 -19.43 8.94
N ASN A 406 4.73 -19.67 8.78
CA ASN A 406 4.08 -20.97 8.99
C ASN A 406 3.28 -21.36 7.75
N LYS A 407 3.99 -21.66 6.65
CA LYS A 407 3.35 -22.17 5.44
C LYS A 407 2.65 -23.51 5.72
N PRO A 408 1.44 -23.74 5.16
CA PRO A 408 0.83 -25.07 5.16
C PRO A 408 1.79 -26.11 4.57
N GLU A 409 1.71 -27.36 5.05
CA GLU A 409 2.54 -28.46 4.51
C GLU A 409 2.38 -28.62 2.99
N THR A 410 1.17 -28.37 2.48
CA THR A 410 0.85 -28.41 1.05
C THR A 410 1.50 -27.29 0.24
N HIS A 411 2.12 -26.28 0.85
CA HIS A 411 2.77 -25.16 0.16
C HIS A 411 4.30 -25.20 0.27
N ARG A 412 4.86 -26.10 1.09
CA ARG A 412 6.30 -26.13 1.37
C ARG A 412 7.14 -26.28 0.11
N GLU A 413 8.30 -25.63 0.14
CA GLU A 413 9.32 -25.59 -0.93
C GLU A 413 8.78 -25.09 -2.28
N ARG A 414 7.60 -24.46 -2.27
CA ARG A 414 6.91 -23.97 -3.46
C ARG A 414 6.42 -22.55 -3.26
N ILE A 415 6.23 -21.88 -4.39
CA ILE A 415 5.76 -20.50 -4.46
C ILE A 415 4.69 -20.42 -5.55
N LEU A 416 3.55 -19.81 -5.20
CA LEU A 416 2.47 -19.57 -6.14
C LEU A 416 2.58 -18.17 -6.75
N LEU A 417 2.77 -18.09 -8.06
CA LEU A 417 2.61 -16.83 -8.79
C LEU A 417 1.18 -16.75 -9.32
N ILE A 418 0.52 -15.59 -9.14
CA ILE A 418 -0.84 -15.33 -9.60
C ILE A 418 -0.84 -14.07 -10.47
N ASP A 419 -1.06 -14.23 -11.77
CA ASP A 419 -1.32 -13.12 -12.70
C ASP A 419 -2.82 -12.77 -12.66
N ALA A 420 -3.14 -11.70 -11.94
CA ALA A 420 -4.47 -11.11 -11.89
C ALA A 420 -4.57 -9.81 -12.72
N SER A 421 -3.65 -9.59 -13.67
CA SER A 421 -3.58 -8.35 -14.48
C SER A 421 -4.85 -8.08 -15.30
N LYS A 422 -5.59 -9.14 -15.66
CA LYS A 422 -6.87 -9.09 -16.39
C LYS A 422 -8.09 -9.39 -15.50
N CYS A 423 -7.92 -9.40 -14.17
CA CYS A 423 -8.98 -9.71 -13.22
C CYS A 423 -9.52 -8.42 -12.60
N CYS A 424 -10.16 -7.60 -13.42
CA CYS A 424 -10.70 -6.29 -13.03
C CYS A 424 -11.90 -5.87 -13.87
N GLU A 425 -12.65 -4.88 -13.37
CA GLU A 425 -13.72 -4.21 -14.11
C GLU A 425 -13.34 -2.75 -14.40
N ALA A 426 -13.64 -2.28 -15.61
CA ALA A 426 -13.33 -0.91 -16.02
C ALA A 426 -14.23 0.10 -15.30
N ARG A 427 -13.64 1.18 -14.79
CA ARG A 427 -14.40 2.29 -14.20
C ARG A 427 -15.05 3.14 -15.28
N ARG A 428 -16.28 3.59 -15.01
CA ARG A 428 -16.96 4.59 -15.85
C ARG A 428 -16.28 5.96 -15.78
N ARG A 429 -15.72 6.32 -14.62
CA ARG A 429 -14.98 7.55 -14.40
C ARG A 429 -13.64 7.24 -13.73
N PRO A 430 -12.52 7.72 -14.29
CA PRO A 430 -11.22 7.58 -13.65
C PRO A 430 -11.18 8.34 -12.32
N ILE A 431 -10.29 7.91 -11.43
CA ILE A 431 -9.95 8.62 -10.20
C ILE A 431 -8.41 8.71 -10.15
N GLY A 432 -7.84 9.90 -10.33
CA GLY A 432 -6.39 10.04 -10.54
C GLY A 432 -5.91 9.19 -11.72
N ASN A 433 -4.99 8.25 -11.47
CA ASN A 433 -4.52 7.20 -12.38
C ASN A 433 -5.34 5.90 -12.32
N LYS A 434 -6.24 5.74 -11.34
CA LYS A 434 -7.08 4.54 -11.24
C LYS A 434 -8.09 4.49 -12.39
N ARG A 435 -8.07 3.41 -13.17
CA ARG A 435 -8.97 3.14 -14.31
C ARG A 435 -9.81 1.89 -14.10
N VAL A 436 -9.41 1.00 -13.20
CA VAL A 436 -10.08 -0.28 -12.97
C VAL A 436 -10.31 -0.56 -11.49
N ASP A 437 -11.33 -1.36 -11.20
CA ASP A 437 -11.67 -1.85 -9.85
C ASP A 437 -11.50 -3.36 -9.74
N ILE A 438 -11.03 -3.82 -8.58
CA ILE A 438 -10.96 -5.23 -8.19
C ILE A 438 -12.24 -5.56 -7.41
N THR A 439 -13.33 -5.77 -8.15
CA THR A 439 -14.66 -6.04 -7.57
C THR A 439 -14.68 -7.33 -6.76
N GLU A 440 -15.76 -7.60 -6.04
CA GLU A 440 -15.91 -8.83 -5.27
C GLU A 440 -15.76 -10.09 -6.14
N SER A 441 -16.29 -10.06 -7.37
CA SER A 441 -16.08 -11.16 -8.34
C SER A 441 -14.61 -11.36 -8.70
N CYS A 442 -13.83 -10.27 -8.79
CA CYS A 442 -12.39 -10.33 -9.03
C CYS A 442 -11.67 -10.92 -7.81
N ARG A 443 -11.95 -10.39 -6.61
CA ARG A 443 -11.34 -10.88 -5.36
C ARG A 443 -11.61 -12.36 -5.14
N ASN A 444 -12.85 -12.82 -5.32
CA ASN A 444 -13.22 -14.23 -5.17
C ASN A 444 -12.46 -15.14 -6.14
N LEU A 445 -12.19 -14.68 -7.36
CA LEU A 445 -11.42 -15.45 -8.34
C LEU A 445 -9.94 -15.52 -7.97
N ILE A 446 -9.37 -14.42 -7.47
CA ILE A 446 -7.98 -14.36 -7.01
C ILE A 446 -7.78 -15.20 -5.75
N THR A 447 -8.71 -15.11 -4.79
CA THR A 447 -8.66 -15.91 -3.56
C THR A 447 -8.88 -17.39 -3.86
N GLN A 448 -9.73 -17.75 -4.83
CA GLN A 448 -9.84 -19.12 -5.34
C GLN A 448 -8.51 -19.62 -5.92
N ALA A 449 -7.84 -18.81 -6.74
CA ALA A 449 -6.53 -19.17 -7.28
C ALA A 449 -5.50 -19.42 -6.18
N TYR A 450 -5.52 -18.60 -5.13
CA TYR A 450 -4.66 -18.74 -3.96
C TYR A 450 -5.00 -20.00 -3.12
N SER A 451 -6.28 -20.28 -2.88
CA SER A 451 -6.72 -21.43 -2.07
C SER A 451 -6.48 -22.77 -2.74
N GLU A 452 -6.66 -22.85 -4.05
CA GLU A 452 -6.44 -24.09 -4.80
C GLU A 452 -4.95 -24.41 -4.98
N TYR A 453 -4.07 -23.40 -4.83
CA TYR A 453 -2.60 -23.52 -4.85
C TYR A 453 -2.07 -24.45 -5.94
N ARG A 454 -2.53 -24.26 -7.18
CA ARG A 454 -2.19 -25.09 -8.34
C ARG A 454 -2.04 -24.24 -9.59
N SER A 455 -1.25 -24.72 -10.55
CA SER A 455 -1.15 -24.08 -11.86
C SER A 455 -2.46 -24.23 -12.64
N ALA A 456 -3.16 -23.13 -12.88
CA ALA A 456 -4.46 -23.12 -13.56
C ALA A 456 -4.81 -21.74 -14.15
N ILE A 457 -5.79 -21.75 -15.07
CA ILE A 457 -6.46 -20.55 -15.55
C ILE A 457 -7.87 -20.54 -14.97
N PHE A 458 -8.17 -19.51 -14.19
CA PHE A 458 -9.47 -19.25 -13.59
C PHE A 458 -10.19 -18.19 -14.39
N THR A 459 -11.43 -18.45 -14.78
CA THR A 459 -12.25 -17.49 -15.51
C THR A 459 -13.63 -17.34 -14.90
N LYS A 460 -14.17 -16.13 -14.97
CA LYS A 460 -15.55 -15.85 -14.59
C LYS A 460 -16.18 -14.87 -15.57
N THR A 461 -17.26 -15.29 -16.22
CA THR A 461 -18.08 -14.40 -17.04
C THR A 461 -19.04 -13.64 -16.15
N LEU A 462 -19.04 -12.30 -16.26
CA LEU A 462 -19.94 -11.44 -15.50
C LEU A 462 -21.37 -11.46 -16.07
N GLU A 463 -22.31 -10.87 -15.32
CA GLU A 463 -23.74 -10.83 -15.68
C GLU A 463 -24.01 -10.16 -17.03
N ASP A 464 -23.13 -9.24 -17.46
CA ASP A 464 -23.21 -8.58 -18.77
C ASP A 464 -22.93 -9.52 -19.96
N LYS A 465 -22.48 -10.75 -19.68
CA LYS A 465 -22.08 -11.81 -20.62
C LYS A 465 -20.99 -11.42 -21.61
N LYS A 466 -20.33 -10.28 -21.42
CA LYS A 466 -19.29 -9.74 -22.29
C LYS A 466 -17.95 -9.67 -21.59
N THR A 467 -17.97 -9.34 -20.31
CA THR A 467 -16.77 -9.21 -19.49
C THR A 467 -16.40 -10.58 -18.93
N VAL A 468 -15.20 -11.05 -19.28
CA VAL A 468 -14.62 -12.30 -18.77
C VAL A 468 -13.42 -11.93 -17.91
N LEU A 469 -13.58 -12.09 -16.59
CA LEU A 469 -12.47 -12.00 -15.66
C LEU A 469 -11.55 -13.19 -15.87
N THR A 470 -10.24 -12.94 -15.91
CA THR A 470 -9.22 -13.99 -16.04
C THR A 470 -8.14 -13.81 -14.99
N CYS A 471 -7.85 -14.88 -14.26
CA CYS A 471 -6.77 -14.96 -13.32
C CYS A 471 -5.96 -16.24 -13.63
N LYS A 472 -4.66 -16.11 -13.83
CA LYS A 472 -3.77 -17.24 -14.13
C LYS A 472 -2.87 -17.49 -12.92
N SER A 473 -2.53 -18.75 -12.69
CA SER A 473 -1.66 -19.13 -11.60
C SER A 473 -0.63 -20.16 -12.06
N LYS A 474 0.57 -20.10 -11.49
CA LYS A 474 1.64 -21.07 -11.70
C LYS A 474 2.35 -21.34 -10.38
N VAL A 475 2.42 -22.62 -10.02
CA VAL A 475 3.24 -23.09 -8.89
C VAL A 475 4.65 -23.35 -9.41
N LEU A 476 5.65 -22.80 -8.73
CA LEU A 476 7.06 -23.01 -9.00
C LEU A 476 7.72 -23.64 -7.79
N ASP A 477 8.71 -24.50 -8.04
CA ASP A 477 9.59 -25.00 -6.98
C ASP A 477 10.55 -23.88 -6.57
N ALA A 478 10.76 -23.70 -5.26
CA ALA A 478 11.58 -22.61 -4.74
C ALA A 478 13.01 -22.63 -5.30
N ILE A 479 13.56 -23.83 -5.50
CA ILE A 479 14.90 -24.04 -6.07
C ILE A 479 15.02 -23.50 -7.51
N SER A 480 13.95 -23.54 -8.30
CA SER A 480 13.98 -23.09 -9.71
C SER A 480 14.06 -21.56 -9.85
N LEU A 481 13.95 -20.82 -8.74
CA LEU A 481 14.08 -19.36 -8.70
C LEU A 481 15.53 -18.91 -8.43
N GLY A 482 16.39 -19.84 -8.02
CA GLY A 482 17.80 -19.59 -7.84
C GLY A 482 18.60 -19.96 -9.10
N TYR A 483 19.76 -19.32 -9.24
CA TYR A 483 20.75 -19.67 -10.26
C TYR A 483 22.18 -19.51 -9.74
N ASN A 484 23.09 -20.32 -10.24
CA ASN A 484 24.53 -20.13 -10.18
C ASN A 484 24.97 -19.18 -11.31
N LYS A 485 25.41 -17.98 -10.96
CA LYS A 485 26.13 -17.10 -11.89
C LYS A 485 27.58 -17.53 -11.98
N ILE A 486 27.95 -18.22 -13.04
CA ILE A 486 29.31 -18.69 -13.27
C ILE A 486 30.11 -17.69 -14.09
N THR A 487 31.40 -17.56 -13.81
CA THR A 487 32.32 -16.78 -14.64
C THR A 487 33.01 -17.71 -15.62
N VAL A 488 32.83 -17.46 -16.92
CA VAL A 488 33.45 -18.20 -18.01
C VAL A 488 34.71 -17.48 -18.44
N GLU A 489 35.85 -18.13 -18.27
CA GLU A 489 37.15 -17.64 -18.72
C GLU A 489 37.53 -18.37 -20.01
N SER A 490 38.13 -17.65 -20.96
CA SER A 490 38.71 -18.22 -22.17
C SER A 490 40.24 -18.06 -22.14
N PRO A 491 41.01 -18.98 -22.74
CA PRO A 491 42.45 -18.87 -22.76
C PRO A 491 42.88 -17.67 -23.63
N ALA A 492 43.84 -16.90 -23.14
CA ALA A 492 44.62 -15.99 -23.96
C ALA A 492 45.48 -16.82 -24.92
N LEU A 493 45.52 -16.42 -26.18
CA LEU A 493 46.26 -17.13 -27.22
C LEU A 493 47.49 -16.31 -27.61
N ASP A 494 48.59 -17.00 -27.94
CA ASP A 494 49.77 -16.39 -28.57
C ASP A 494 49.54 -16.14 -30.07
N ASP A 495 50.55 -15.56 -30.74
CA ASP A 495 50.49 -15.24 -32.18
C ASP A 495 50.29 -16.48 -33.07
N ASP A 496 50.63 -17.68 -32.55
CA ASP A 496 50.45 -18.97 -33.22
C ASP A 496 49.10 -19.63 -32.90
N GLY A 497 48.26 -18.98 -32.08
CA GLY A 497 46.93 -19.46 -31.69
C GLY A 497 46.93 -20.48 -30.54
N ASN A 498 48.06 -20.68 -29.85
CA ASN A 498 48.16 -21.62 -28.72
C ASN A 498 47.84 -20.92 -27.38
N PRO A 499 47.22 -21.62 -26.41
CA PRO A 499 46.98 -21.07 -25.08
C PRO A 499 48.26 -20.64 -24.37
N ILE A 500 48.31 -19.38 -23.93
CA ILE A 500 49.38 -18.86 -23.08
C ILE A 500 49.22 -19.47 -21.69
N VAL A 501 50.25 -20.18 -21.21
CA VAL A 501 50.26 -20.85 -19.91
C VAL A 501 51.27 -20.17 -18.97
N LYS A 502 50.85 -19.86 -17.75
CA LYS A 502 51.73 -19.33 -16.69
C LYS A 502 51.61 -20.21 -15.44
N LYS A 503 52.75 -20.68 -14.93
CA LYS A 503 52.82 -21.61 -13.78
C LYS A 503 51.92 -22.86 -13.96
N GLY A 504 51.86 -23.40 -15.18
CA GLY A 504 51.06 -24.59 -15.50
C GLY A 504 49.55 -24.36 -15.60
N LYS A 505 49.05 -23.13 -15.51
CA LYS A 505 47.64 -22.79 -15.72
C LYS A 505 47.45 -21.88 -16.94
N PRO A 506 46.41 -22.08 -17.76
CA PRO A 506 46.06 -21.14 -18.82
C PRO A 506 45.86 -19.73 -18.26
N VAL A 507 46.37 -18.74 -18.96
CA VAL A 507 46.13 -17.32 -18.67
C VAL A 507 44.79 -16.94 -19.28
N ALA A 508 43.91 -16.32 -18.51
CA ALA A 508 42.61 -15.87 -19.01
C ALA A 508 42.74 -14.63 -19.89
N ASP A 509 42.06 -14.63 -21.03
CA ASP A 509 41.80 -13.44 -21.83
C ASP A 509 40.63 -12.67 -21.22
N THR A 510 40.94 -11.61 -20.48
CA THR A 510 39.93 -10.79 -19.81
C THR A 510 38.96 -10.11 -20.76
N SER A 511 39.32 -9.91 -22.03
CA SER A 511 38.44 -9.30 -23.04
C SER A 511 37.34 -10.26 -23.52
N LYS A 512 37.57 -11.56 -23.34
CA LYS A 512 36.61 -12.64 -23.66
C LYS A 512 35.89 -13.15 -22.42
N ARG A 513 36.14 -12.63 -21.22
CA ARG A 513 35.43 -13.07 -20.03
C ARG A 513 33.94 -12.83 -20.19
N ASP A 514 33.15 -13.81 -19.79
CA ASP A 514 31.69 -13.73 -19.81
C ASP A 514 31.08 -14.38 -18.57
N THR A 515 29.77 -14.28 -18.41
CA THR A 515 29.03 -14.94 -17.34
C THR A 515 27.81 -15.66 -17.86
N GLU A 516 27.54 -16.84 -17.31
CA GLU A 516 26.33 -17.62 -17.57
C GLU A 516 25.52 -17.77 -16.30
N SER A 517 24.20 -17.84 -16.43
CA SER A 517 23.28 -18.10 -15.31
C SER A 517 22.71 -19.51 -15.45
N VAL A 518 23.15 -20.42 -14.57
CA VAL A 518 22.72 -21.81 -14.58
C VAL A 518 21.70 -22.03 -13.45
N PRO A 519 20.48 -22.52 -13.70
CA PRO A 519 19.51 -22.84 -12.65
C PRO A 519 20.10 -23.69 -11.51
N LEU A 520 19.64 -23.50 -10.26
CA LEU A 520 20.16 -24.27 -9.11
C LEU A 520 19.81 -25.76 -9.15
N ASP A 521 18.78 -26.14 -9.90
CA ASP A 521 18.36 -27.52 -10.11
C ASP A 521 19.12 -28.20 -11.27
N GLU A 522 20.07 -27.51 -11.90
CA GLU A 522 20.92 -28.04 -12.96
C GLU A 522 22.39 -28.16 -12.53
N ASP A 523 23.05 -29.25 -12.95
CA ASP A 523 24.49 -29.41 -12.74
C ASP A 523 25.29 -28.44 -13.62
N VAL A 524 26.09 -27.59 -12.96
CA VAL A 524 26.86 -26.52 -13.61
C VAL A 524 27.88 -27.05 -14.62
N ASP A 525 28.57 -28.15 -14.29
CA ASP A 525 29.61 -28.70 -15.16
C ASP A 525 28.96 -29.35 -16.41
N ALA A 526 27.78 -29.98 -16.26
CA ALA A 526 26.97 -30.51 -17.36
C ALA A 526 26.39 -29.41 -18.27
N TYR A 527 25.81 -28.34 -17.71
CA TYR A 527 25.37 -27.18 -18.48
C TYR A 527 26.52 -26.60 -19.29
N PHE A 528 27.67 -26.37 -18.64
CA PHE A 528 28.84 -25.78 -19.28
C PHE A 528 29.37 -26.63 -20.44
N ALA A 529 29.38 -27.96 -20.29
CA ALA A 529 29.79 -28.86 -21.35
C ALA A 529 28.82 -28.85 -22.55
N ARG A 530 27.53 -28.63 -22.31
CA ARG A 530 26.47 -28.65 -23.33
C ARG A 530 26.30 -27.32 -24.04
N GLU A 531 26.25 -26.21 -23.30
CA GLU A 531 25.87 -24.90 -23.82
C GLU A 531 27.08 -23.99 -24.11
N VAL A 532 28.22 -24.18 -23.43
CA VAL A 532 29.37 -23.25 -23.54
C VAL A 532 30.51 -23.83 -24.36
N LEU A 533 30.98 -25.03 -24.01
CA LEU A 533 32.15 -25.64 -24.66
C LEU A 533 32.04 -25.84 -26.18
N PRO A 534 30.87 -26.17 -26.78
CA PRO A 534 30.75 -26.32 -28.23
C PRO A 534 31.03 -25.03 -29.02
N TYR A 535 30.73 -23.87 -28.42
CA TYR A 535 30.95 -22.56 -29.03
C TYR A 535 32.26 -21.92 -28.56
N ARG A 536 32.80 -22.35 -27.42
CA ARG A 536 34.01 -21.78 -26.80
C ARG A 536 35.01 -22.87 -26.36
N PRO A 537 35.70 -23.52 -27.32
CA PRO A 537 36.64 -24.59 -27.01
C PRO A 537 37.78 -24.11 -26.09
N GLY A 538 38.08 -24.89 -25.05
CA GLY A 538 39.14 -24.59 -24.08
C GLY A 538 38.78 -23.57 -23.00
N ALA A 539 37.54 -23.07 -22.98
CA ALA A 539 37.04 -22.27 -21.86
C ALA A 539 36.93 -23.10 -20.57
N TRP A 540 36.98 -22.42 -19.42
CA TRP A 540 36.77 -23.04 -18.11
C TRP A 540 35.97 -22.13 -17.18
N ILE A 541 35.41 -22.73 -16.13
CA ILE A 541 34.67 -22.01 -15.09
C ILE A 541 35.63 -21.54 -14.00
N ASP A 542 35.62 -20.25 -13.70
CA ASP A 542 36.25 -19.73 -12.48
C ASP A 542 35.31 -19.94 -11.28
N LYS A 543 35.40 -21.13 -10.67
CA LYS A 543 34.55 -21.51 -9.52
C LYS A 543 34.68 -20.56 -8.33
N SER A 544 35.80 -19.83 -8.20
CA SER A 544 35.99 -18.85 -7.11
C SER A 544 35.14 -17.57 -7.26
N LYS A 545 34.67 -17.29 -8.48
CA LYS A 545 33.80 -16.16 -8.80
C LYS A 545 32.34 -16.55 -8.98
N THR A 546 32.02 -17.84 -8.81
CA THR A 546 30.64 -18.32 -8.91
C THR A 546 29.85 -17.79 -7.72
N LYS A 547 28.71 -17.18 -8.01
CA LYS A 547 27.81 -16.63 -6.98
C LYS A 547 26.41 -17.18 -7.19
N VAL A 548 25.70 -17.40 -6.10
CA VAL A 548 24.27 -17.71 -6.15
C VAL A 548 23.50 -16.41 -6.29
N GLY A 549 22.49 -16.42 -7.16
CA GLY A 549 21.53 -15.34 -7.29
C GLY A 549 20.11 -15.89 -7.28
N TYR A 550 19.15 -15.02 -6.96
CA TYR A 550 17.73 -15.34 -7.02
C TYR A 550 17.00 -14.27 -7.84
N GLU A 551 16.10 -14.71 -8.69
CA GLU A 551 15.19 -13.87 -9.47
C GLU A 551 13.79 -14.50 -9.51
N ILE A 552 12.75 -13.67 -9.60
CA ILE A 552 11.38 -14.14 -9.76
C ILE A 552 10.95 -13.73 -11.17
N PRO A 553 11.01 -14.63 -12.16
CA PRO A 553 10.86 -14.29 -13.57
C PRO A 553 9.37 -14.18 -13.96
N PHE A 554 8.61 -13.35 -13.26
CA PHE A 554 7.14 -13.30 -13.33
C PHE A 554 6.61 -13.17 -14.76
N THR A 555 7.11 -12.19 -15.52
CA THR A 555 6.72 -11.96 -16.93
C THR A 555 7.04 -13.17 -17.82
N ARG A 556 8.23 -13.77 -17.67
CA ARG A 556 8.63 -14.97 -18.42
C ARG A 556 7.74 -16.16 -18.07
N THR A 557 7.36 -16.29 -16.81
CA THR A 557 6.49 -17.35 -16.32
C THR A 557 5.11 -17.30 -16.96
N PHE A 558 4.52 -16.13 -17.21
CA PHE A 558 3.19 -16.00 -17.83
C PHE A 558 3.21 -15.65 -19.33
N TYR A 559 4.40 -15.59 -19.93
CA TYR A 559 4.53 -15.34 -21.37
C TYR A 559 3.87 -16.46 -22.17
N GLU A 560 2.91 -16.10 -23.01
CA GLU A 560 2.31 -16.97 -24.01
C GLU A 560 2.85 -16.54 -25.37
N TYR A 561 3.48 -17.48 -26.10
CA TYR A 561 3.98 -17.22 -27.44
C TYR A 561 2.79 -16.99 -28.38
N GLU A 562 2.64 -15.76 -28.85
CA GLU A 562 1.74 -15.45 -29.96
C GLU A 562 2.48 -15.72 -31.27
N GLU A 563 2.09 -16.78 -31.98
CA GLU A 563 2.62 -17.07 -33.30
C GLU A 563 2.32 -15.87 -34.22
N LEU A 564 3.38 -15.24 -34.73
CA LEU A 564 3.26 -14.10 -35.62
C LEU A 564 2.49 -14.55 -36.88
N GLU A 565 1.40 -13.83 -37.19
CA GLU A 565 0.64 -14.09 -38.41
C GLU A 565 1.60 -14.04 -39.63
N PRO A 566 1.54 -15.04 -40.54
CA PRO A 566 2.41 -15.06 -41.70
C PRO A 566 2.33 -13.74 -42.48
N ALA A 567 3.49 -13.21 -42.89
CA ALA A 567 3.55 -11.91 -43.59
C ALA A 567 2.63 -11.85 -44.83
N ALA A 568 2.41 -12.99 -45.49
CA ALA A 568 1.50 -13.11 -46.62
C ALA A 568 0.03 -12.83 -46.27
N ASP A 569 -0.43 -13.26 -45.09
CA ASP A 569 -1.80 -13.06 -44.63
C ASP A 569 -2.02 -11.61 -44.16
N ILE A 570 -1.01 -11.01 -43.50
CA ILE A 570 -0.99 -9.58 -43.19
C ILE A 570 -1.11 -8.75 -44.47
N ALA A 571 -0.31 -9.06 -45.49
CA ALA A 571 -0.34 -8.36 -46.78
C ALA A 571 -1.71 -8.46 -47.46
N LYS A 572 -2.31 -9.66 -47.46
CA LYS A 572 -3.64 -9.89 -48.03
C LYS A 572 -4.73 -9.09 -47.30
N ARG A 573 -4.64 -8.99 -45.96
CA ARG A 573 -5.57 -8.19 -45.14
C ARG A 573 -5.41 -6.69 -45.38
N ILE A 574 -4.17 -6.18 -45.53
CA ILE A 574 -3.91 -4.78 -45.88
C ILE A 574 -4.52 -4.46 -47.24
N ALA A 575 -4.25 -5.27 -48.26
CA ALA A 575 -4.79 -5.07 -49.60
C ALA A 575 -6.34 -5.08 -49.61
N ALA A 576 -6.96 -5.98 -48.84
CA ALA A 576 -8.41 -6.01 -48.69
C ALA A 576 -8.97 -4.74 -48.02
N ARG A 577 -8.28 -4.22 -46.99
CA ARG A 577 -8.66 -2.96 -46.32
C ARG A 577 -8.46 -1.74 -47.22
N GLU A 578 -7.38 -1.69 -47.98
CA GLU A 578 -7.12 -0.63 -48.97
C GLU A 578 -8.23 -0.61 -50.04
N LYS A 579 -8.65 -1.79 -50.52
CA LYS A 579 -9.75 -1.90 -51.47
C LYS A 579 -11.06 -1.33 -50.91
N VAL A 580 -11.42 -1.72 -49.68
CA VAL A 580 -12.62 -1.19 -49.00
C VAL A 580 -12.50 0.31 -48.76
N LEU A 581 -11.31 0.82 -48.42
CA LEU A 581 -11.06 2.24 -48.22
C LEU A 581 -11.22 3.02 -49.54
N MET A 582 -10.69 2.49 -50.64
CA MET A 582 -10.84 3.07 -51.97
C MET A 582 -12.30 3.07 -52.44
N GLU A 583 -13.03 1.97 -52.25
CA GLU A 583 -14.47 1.90 -52.57
C GLU A 583 -15.28 2.95 -51.78
N LYS A 584 -14.97 3.14 -50.48
CA LYS A 584 -15.60 4.17 -49.65
C LYS A 584 -15.24 5.60 -50.09
N LEU A 585 -13.97 5.85 -50.42
CA LEU A 585 -13.52 7.14 -50.96
C LEU A 585 -14.22 7.45 -52.29
N GLN A 586 -14.34 6.46 -53.16
CA GLN A 586 -15.00 6.60 -54.46
C GLN A 586 -16.50 6.83 -54.31
N ALA A 587 -17.16 6.23 -53.31
CA ALA A 587 -18.55 6.54 -52.98
C ALA A 587 -18.73 7.96 -52.41
N LEU A 588 -17.75 8.47 -51.64
CA LEU A 588 -17.76 9.81 -51.05
C LEU A 588 -17.49 10.92 -52.07
N PHE A 589 -16.60 10.68 -53.04
CA PHE A 589 -16.16 11.69 -54.01
C PHE A 589 -16.68 11.47 -55.44
N GLY A 590 -17.23 10.29 -55.75
CA GLY A 590 -17.71 9.93 -57.08
C GLY A 590 -19.12 10.42 -57.43
N ASN A 591 -19.93 10.83 -56.46
CA ASN A 591 -21.30 11.31 -56.68
C ASN A 591 -21.43 12.85 -56.74
N GLY A 592 -20.33 13.60 -56.77
CA GLY A 592 -20.35 15.07 -56.84
C GLY A 592 -20.41 15.65 -58.26
N GLY A 593 -20.61 14.83 -59.30
CA GLY A 593 -20.41 15.21 -60.69
C GLY A 593 -21.66 15.49 -61.52
N GLU A 594 -22.87 15.38 -60.98
CA GLU A 594 -24.11 15.67 -61.74
C GLU A 594 -25.16 16.32 -60.85
N GLN A 595 -25.10 17.65 -60.71
CA GLN A 595 -26.25 18.56 -60.59
C GLN A 595 -25.76 20.01 -60.37
N ASN A 596 -25.64 20.76 -61.46
CA ASN A 596 -26.05 22.16 -61.61
C ASN A 596 -25.69 22.62 -63.03
N GLU A 597 -26.57 22.29 -63.99
CA GLU A 597 -26.90 23.14 -65.15
C GLU A 597 -28.30 23.73 -64.91
#